data_AF-A0A7W7M3Z6-F1
#
_entry.id   AF-A0A7W7M3Z6-F1
#
_cell.length_a   1.000
_cell.length_b   1.000
_cell.length_c   1.000
_cell.angle_alpha   90.00
_cell.angle_beta   90.00
_cell.angle_gamma   90.00
#
_symmetry.space_group_name_H-M   'P 1'
#
loop_
_entity.id
_entity.type
_entity.pdbx_description
1 polymer ?
#
loop_
_entity_poly.entity_id
_entity_poly.type
_entity_poly.pdbx_seq_one_letter_code
_entity_poly.pdbx_strand_id
1 'polypeptide(L)'
;MTVETTAQTPAQTPVRRTLGASAALLAVAGLGLAAAPAASAAEGTATADLSVRAETNTGSAVLATIPSGAAVDVQCQAAGEHIDGTYSTDQWGKVTHDGQTGYVSRAYLTILDANGLVACGEGEAPAPTPAPEPGISADRQQVLDRGRHWVQQGLPYSMEAYAPGPDADGYQFRTDCSGMIAMAYNLRDQSYSTVNLPEKFHEIDKNDLQPGDIVGNLGPGSAGANGHVVIFNGWTDESKTTFHTIEQAGGVGATERTATWGADFWNQHAYRLNGW
;
A
#
# COMPACT_ATOMS: atom_id res chain seq x y z
N MET A 1 -23.31 54.17 -40.70
CA MET A 1 -24.27 54.15 -41.82
C MET A 1 -24.65 52.68 -42.04
N THR A 2 -25.76 52.23 -41.43
CA THR A 2 -27.03 51.87 -42.13
C THR A 2 -26.79 50.71 -43.11
N VAL A 3 -26.92 49.43 -42.72
CA VAL A 3 -28.12 48.58 -42.41
C VAL A 3 -28.92 48.21 -43.69
N GLU A 4 -29.40 46.95 -43.68
CA GLU A 4 -30.47 46.31 -44.48
C GLU A 4 -30.02 45.52 -45.74
N THR A 5 -30.06 44.18 -45.71
CA THR A 5 -31.22 43.25 -45.76
C THR A 5 -31.76 43.07 -47.17
N THR A 6 -31.75 41.81 -47.65
CA THR A 6 -32.91 41.18 -48.31
C THR A 6 -32.67 39.68 -48.51
N ALA A 7 -33.68 38.90 -48.10
CA ALA A 7 -33.84 37.48 -48.40
C ALA A 7 -34.33 37.27 -49.85
N GLN A 8 -34.19 36.07 -50.43
CA GLN A 8 -35.31 35.17 -50.79
C GLN A 8 -34.82 33.91 -51.57
N THR A 9 -35.37 32.75 -51.21
CA THR A 9 -35.25 31.42 -51.85
C THR A 9 -36.22 31.26 -53.04
N PRO A 10 -35.92 30.44 -54.07
CA PRO A 10 -36.63 29.15 -54.26
C PRO A 10 -35.70 28.03 -54.86
N ALA A 11 -35.71 26.80 -54.35
CA ALA A 11 -36.60 25.66 -54.66
C ALA A 11 -36.07 24.69 -55.75
N GLN A 12 -36.31 23.40 -55.47
CA GLN A 12 -36.46 22.25 -56.37
C GLN A 12 -35.29 21.27 -56.56
N THR A 13 -35.53 20.07 -56.01
CA THR A 13 -34.85 18.78 -56.16
C THR A 13 -35.09 18.18 -57.55
N PRO A 14 -34.16 17.38 -58.12
CA PRO A 14 -34.48 15.97 -58.33
C PRO A 14 -33.30 14.99 -58.12
N VAL A 15 -33.54 14.04 -57.21
CA VAL A 15 -33.34 12.58 -57.24
C VAL A 15 -32.31 11.95 -58.22
N ARG A 16 -31.29 11.34 -57.58
CA ARG A 16 -30.58 10.06 -57.83
C ARG A 16 -29.82 9.82 -59.14
N ARG A 17 -28.50 9.68 -59.00
CA ARG A 17 -27.75 8.51 -59.50
C ARG A 17 -26.67 8.09 -58.49
N THR A 18 -26.77 6.86 -58.05
CA THR A 18 -25.83 6.12 -57.20
C THR A 18 -24.59 5.71 -58.00
N LEU A 19 -23.40 5.96 -57.45
CA LEU A 19 -22.16 5.22 -57.76
C LEU A 19 -21.34 5.17 -56.47
N GLY A 20 -20.93 3.96 -56.12
CA GLY A 20 -20.50 3.57 -54.78
C GLY A 20 -19.23 4.25 -54.28
N ALA A 21 -19.25 4.58 -52.99
CA ALA A 21 -18.05 4.78 -52.20
C ALA A 21 -17.93 3.57 -51.25
N SER A 22 -16.81 2.86 -51.38
CA SER A 22 -16.41 1.76 -50.51
C SER A 22 -16.42 2.23 -49.05
N ALA A 23 -17.29 1.63 -48.24
CA ALA A 23 -17.23 1.74 -46.80
C ALA A 23 -16.07 0.86 -46.30
N ALA A 24 -14.92 1.46 -46.04
CA ALA A 24 -13.92 0.85 -45.18
C ALA A 24 -14.44 0.95 -43.73
N LEU A 25 -15.14 -0.08 -43.26
CA LEU A 25 -15.40 -0.31 -41.85
C LEU A 25 -14.05 -0.61 -41.18
N LEU A 26 -13.44 0.40 -40.55
CA LEU A 26 -12.50 0.17 -39.46
C LEU A 26 -13.31 -0.35 -38.28
N ALA A 27 -13.36 -1.68 -38.15
CA ALA A 27 -13.79 -2.33 -36.93
C ALA A 27 -12.81 -1.93 -35.82
N VAL A 28 -13.20 -0.96 -35.00
CA VAL A 28 -12.56 -0.73 -33.70
C VAL A 28 -12.93 -1.95 -32.87
N ALA A 29 -11.99 -2.88 -32.74
CA ALA A 29 -12.07 -3.93 -31.73
C ALA A 29 -12.01 -3.25 -30.37
N GLY A 30 -13.18 -2.92 -29.82
CA GLY A 30 -13.29 -2.56 -28.42
C GLY A 30 -12.84 -3.76 -27.60
N LEU A 31 -11.69 -3.64 -26.93
CA LEU A 31 -11.40 -4.47 -25.77
C LEU A 31 -12.51 -4.15 -24.76
N GLY A 32 -13.52 -5.02 -24.70
CA GLY A 32 -14.40 -5.06 -23.54
C GLY A 32 -13.52 -5.36 -22.34
N LEU A 33 -13.36 -4.38 -21.45
CA LEU A 33 -12.98 -4.70 -20.08
C LEU A 33 -14.07 -5.63 -19.55
N ALA A 34 -13.76 -6.91 -19.42
CA ALA A 34 -14.51 -7.77 -18.55
C ALA A 34 -14.37 -7.17 -17.15
N ALA A 35 -15.45 -6.58 -16.62
CA ALA A 35 -15.51 -6.18 -15.23
C ALA A 35 -15.20 -7.44 -14.40
N ALA A 36 -14.17 -7.34 -13.55
CA ALA A 36 -13.95 -8.36 -12.53
C ALA A 36 -15.25 -8.54 -11.73
N PRO A 37 -15.59 -9.76 -11.30
CA PRO A 37 -16.75 -9.95 -10.43
C PRO A 37 -16.53 -9.07 -9.20
N ALA A 38 -17.46 -8.17 -8.91
CA ALA A 38 -17.43 -7.40 -7.68
C ALA A 38 -17.35 -8.41 -6.52
N ALA A 39 -16.29 -8.31 -5.71
CA ALA A 39 -16.24 -9.00 -4.44
C ALA A 39 -17.58 -8.75 -3.71
N SER A 40 -18.19 -9.80 -3.19
CA SER A 40 -19.54 -9.76 -2.64
C SER A 40 -19.61 -8.77 -1.48
N ALA A 41 -20.02 -7.54 -1.77
CA ALA A 41 -20.21 -6.52 -0.76
C ALA A 41 -21.46 -6.86 0.06
N ALA A 42 -21.37 -6.83 1.38
CA ALA A 42 -22.54 -6.87 2.24
C ALA A 42 -23.04 -5.46 2.49
N GLU A 43 -24.32 -5.24 2.24
CA GLU A 43 -24.96 -3.97 2.51
C GLU A 43 -25.11 -3.77 4.03
N GLY A 44 -24.66 -2.61 4.50
CA GLY A 44 -24.79 -2.17 5.87
C GLY A 44 -25.28 -0.73 5.98
N THR A 45 -25.55 -0.30 7.21
CA THR A 45 -25.94 1.08 7.53
C THR A 45 -25.12 1.60 8.70
N ALA A 46 -24.58 2.81 8.55
CA ALA A 46 -23.85 3.49 9.61
C ALA A 46 -24.81 3.93 10.72
N THR A 47 -24.51 3.60 11.98
CA THR A 47 -25.35 3.96 13.13
C THR A 47 -24.94 5.29 13.77
N ALA A 48 -23.79 5.83 13.37
CA ALA A 48 -23.22 7.11 13.78
C ALA A 48 -22.37 7.66 12.63
N ASP A 49 -21.90 8.91 12.75
CA ASP A 49 -20.91 9.44 11.81
C ASP A 49 -19.63 8.60 11.90
N LEU A 50 -19.19 8.07 10.77
CA LEU A 50 -18.20 7.01 10.70
C LEU A 50 -16.99 7.47 9.90
N SER A 51 -15.85 7.56 10.58
CA SER A 51 -14.58 7.86 9.93
C SER A 51 -14.09 6.67 9.12
N VAL A 52 -13.92 6.87 7.81
CA VAL A 52 -13.18 5.95 6.94
C VAL A 52 -11.70 6.20 7.16
N ARG A 53 -10.98 5.20 7.64
CA ARG A 53 -9.60 5.30 8.07
C ARG A 53 -8.66 4.56 7.16
N ALA A 54 -7.41 5.00 7.09
CA ALA A 54 -6.39 4.33 6.29
C ALA A 54 -6.09 2.90 6.77
N GLU A 55 -6.19 2.65 8.08
CA GLU A 55 -5.94 1.35 8.71
C GLU A 55 -7.04 0.99 9.72
N THR A 56 -7.02 -0.23 10.25
CA THR A 56 -8.00 -0.76 11.21
C THR A 56 -7.78 -0.26 12.66
N ASN A 57 -7.40 1.01 12.81
CA ASN A 57 -7.17 1.67 14.09
C ASN A 57 -7.56 3.16 14.05
N THR A 58 -7.87 3.73 15.20
CA THR A 58 -8.35 5.11 15.39
C THR A 58 -7.24 6.17 15.32
N GLY A 59 -5.98 5.76 15.37
CA GLY A 59 -4.82 6.65 15.20
C GLY A 59 -4.48 6.97 13.74
N SER A 60 -4.94 6.13 12.81
CA SER A 60 -4.67 6.31 11.37
C SER A 60 -5.48 7.44 10.74
N ALA A 61 -4.97 7.95 9.61
CA ALA A 61 -5.56 9.08 8.90
C ALA A 61 -7.03 8.84 8.55
N VAL A 62 -7.85 9.86 8.77
CA VAL A 62 -9.25 9.88 8.31
C VAL A 62 -9.26 10.29 6.85
N LEU A 63 -9.67 9.37 5.99
CA LEU A 63 -9.77 9.56 4.55
C LEU A 63 -11.08 10.26 4.19
N ALA A 64 -12.19 9.78 4.76
CA ALA A 64 -13.54 10.30 4.54
C ALA A 64 -14.40 10.17 5.80
N THR A 65 -15.59 10.77 5.78
CA THR A 65 -16.59 10.58 6.82
C THR A 65 -17.91 10.17 6.18
N ILE A 66 -18.43 9.01 6.58
CA ILE A 66 -19.74 8.53 6.19
C ILE A 66 -20.77 9.07 7.21
N PRO A 67 -21.80 9.81 6.78
CA PRO A 67 -22.82 10.31 7.70
C PRO A 67 -23.63 9.18 8.36
N SER A 68 -24.10 9.42 9.58
CA SER A 68 -25.04 8.53 10.25
C SER A 68 -26.28 8.25 9.38
N GLY A 69 -26.70 6.99 9.34
CA GLY A 69 -27.83 6.52 8.53
C GLY A 69 -27.51 6.28 7.06
N ALA A 70 -26.29 6.58 6.59
CA ALA A 70 -25.89 6.27 5.22
C ALA A 70 -25.73 4.75 5.02
N ALA A 71 -26.09 4.30 3.80
CA ALA A 71 -25.82 2.95 3.35
C ALA A 71 -24.31 2.78 3.07
N VAL A 72 -23.79 1.61 3.39
CA VAL A 72 -22.37 1.28 3.29
C VAL A 72 -22.21 -0.12 2.71
N ASP A 73 -21.50 -0.21 1.59
CA ASP A 73 -21.11 -1.50 1.00
C ASP A 73 -19.81 -1.98 1.64
N VAL A 74 -19.91 -3.01 2.48
CA VAL A 74 -18.76 -3.60 3.17
C VAL A 74 -18.17 -4.69 2.28
N GLN A 75 -16.96 -4.45 1.78
CA GLN A 75 -16.29 -5.31 0.80
C GLN A 75 -15.71 -6.58 1.45
N CYS A 76 -15.16 -6.43 2.66
CA CYS A 76 -14.57 -7.49 3.46
C CYS A 76 -14.39 -7.01 4.90
N GLN A 77 -14.03 -7.91 5.84
CA GLN A 77 -13.68 -7.56 7.22
C GLN A 77 -12.25 -7.89 7.60
N ALA A 78 -11.65 -7.10 8.48
CA ALA A 78 -10.35 -7.38 9.08
C ALA A 78 -10.40 -7.14 10.59
N ALA A 79 -9.58 -7.86 11.34
CA ALA A 79 -9.35 -7.55 12.74
C ALA A 79 -8.55 -6.24 12.88
N GLY A 80 -8.74 -5.56 14.00
CA GLY A 80 -8.09 -4.29 14.31
C GLY A 80 -8.28 -3.87 15.75
N GLU A 81 -8.23 -2.56 16.00
CA GLU A 81 -8.47 -1.98 17.32
C GLU A 81 -9.89 -2.33 17.79
N HIS A 82 -10.02 -2.76 19.05
CA HIS A 82 -11.31 -3.02 19.69
C HIS A 82 -12.05 -1.71 19.94
N ILE A 83 -13.28 -1.61 19.45
CA ILE A 83 -14.11 -0.43 19.59
C ILE A 83 -15.45 -0.81 20.24
N ASP A 84 -15.81 -0.05 21.27
CA ASP A 84 -17.12 -0.10 21.91
C ASP A 84 -18.01 0.99 21.31
N GLY A 85 -19.04 0.57 20.58
CA GLY A 85 -20.01 1.43 19.93
C GLY A 85 -21.44 0.89 20.06
N THR A 86 -22.20 0.90 18.96
CA THR A 86 -23.49 0.19 18.86
C THR A 86 -23.31 -1.31 19.10
N TYR A 87 -22.19 -1.85 18.64
CA TYR A 87 -21.68 -3.19 18.92
C TYR A 87 -20.29 -3.08 19.55
N SER A 88 -19.86 -4.11 20.28
CA SER A 88 -18.51 -4.21 20.84
C SER A 88 -17.73 -5.23 20.02
N THR A 89 -16.70 -4.80 19.31
CA THR A 89 -15.97 -5.66 18.36
C THR A 89 -14.60 -5.10 18.00
N ASP A 90 -13.67 -5.99 17.68
CA ASP A 90 -12.38 -5.73 17.06
C ASP A 90 -12.44 -5.79 15.52
N GLN A 91 -13.62 -5.94 14.94
CA GLN A 91 -13.79 -6.09 13.50
C GLN A 91 -13.98 -4.74 12.80
N TRP A 92 -13.28 -4.58 11.70
CA TRP A 92 -13.33 -3.42 10.82
C TRP A 92 -13.77 -3.85 9.43
N GLY A 93 -14.64 -3.07 8.79
CA GLY A 93 -15.12 -3.31 7.44
C GLY A 93 -14.37 -2.44 6.43
N LYS A 94 -13.90 -3.02 5.33
CA LYS A 94 -13.35 -2.25 4.21
C LYS A 94 -14.48 -1.70 3.35
N VAL A 95 -14.43 -0.41 3.05
CA VAL A 95 -15.49 0.32 2.36
C VAL A 95 -14.90 1.32 1.38
N THR A 96 -15.66 1.71 0.36
CA THR A 96 -15.33 2.84 -0.52
C THR A 96 -16.43 3.89 -0.40
N HIS A 97 -16.06 5.12 -0.04
CA HIS A 97 -16.96 6.26 0.03
C HIS A 97 -16.35 7.44 -0.71
N ASP A 98 -17.10 8.07 -1.61
CA ASP A 98 -16.64 9.20 -2.42
C ASP A 98 -15.31 8.96 -3.16
N GLY A 99 -15.09 7.72 -3.60
CA GLY A 99 -13.86 7.29 -4.29
C GLY A 99 -12.68 7.00 -3.37
N GLN A 100 -12.81 7.21 -2.06
CA GLN A 100 -11.80 6.90 -1.06
C GLN A 100 -12.09 5.54 -0.43
N THR A 101 -11.09 4.67 -0.44
CA THR A 101 -11.20 3.31 0.12
C THR A 101 -10.41 3.21 1.40
N GLY A 102 -11.04 2.69 2.46
CA GLY A 102 -10.41 2.51 3.75
C GLY A 102 -11.23 1.60 4.66
N TYR A 103 -10.95 1.64 5.95
CA TYR A 103 -11.57 0.80 6.96
C TYR A 103 -12.45 1.63 7.89
N VAL A 104 -13.60 1.07 8.25
CA VAL A 104 -14.51 1.63 9.25
C VAL A 104 -14.77 0.61 10.34
N SER A 105 -14.94 1.05 11.58
CA SER A 105 -15.21 0.11 12.68
C SER A 105 -16.62 -0.49 12.53
N ARG A 106 -16.73 -1.82 12.65
CA ARG A 106 -18.04 -2.50 12.64
C ARG A 106 -18.83 -2.30 13.92
N ALA A 107 -18.21 -1.73 14.96
CA ALA A 107 -18.91 -1.25 16.15
C ALA A 107 -20.06 -0.28 15.80
N TYR A 108 -20.00 0.38 14.64
CA TYR A 108 -21.00 1.34 14.17
C TYR A 108 -21.65 0.98 12.83
N LEU A 109 -21.59 -0.29 12.43
CA LEU A 109 -22.24 -0.79 11.22
C LEU A 109 -23.30 -1.85 11.54
N THR A 110 -24.52 -1.63 11.08
CA THR A 110 -25.54 -2.69 11.04
C THR A 110 -25.49 -3.36 9.68
N ILE A 111 -25.06 -4.62 9.62
CA ILE A 111 -24.97 -5.40 8.38
C ILE A 111 -26.16 -6.36 8.33
N LEU A 112 -26.93 -6.32 7.25
CA LEU A 112 -28.20 -7.08 7.14
C LEU A 112 -27.97 -8.58 6.90
N ASP A 113 -26.89 -8.95 6.22
CA ASP A 113 -26.42 -10.33 6.07
C ASP A 113 -24.89 -10.41 6.18
N ALA A 114 -24.40 -10.88 7.33
CA ALA A 114 -22.96 -11.02 7.57
C ALA A 114 -22.40 -12.37 7.11
N ASN A 115 -23.24 -13.33 6.68
CA ASN A 115 -22.79 -14.70 6.39
C ASN A 115 -21.93 -14.81 5.11
N GLY A 116 -21.92 -13.78 4.27
CA GLY A 116 -21.09 -13.70 3.07
C GLY A 116 -19.84 -12.82 3.22
N LEU A 117 -19.62 -12.20 4.38
CA LEU A 117 -18.50 -11.26 4.53
C LEU A 117 -17.19 -12.03 4.78
N VAL A 118 -16.35 -12.08 3.75
CA VAL A 118 -15.04 -12.73 3.84
C VAL A 118 -14.03 -11.85 4.57
N ALA A 119 -13.00 -12.48 5.15
CA ALA A 119 -11.87 -11.74 5.70
C ALA A 119 -11.13 -11.01 4.57
N CYS A 120 -10.70 -9.77 4.80
CA CYS A 120 -9.87 -9.04 3.86
C CYS A 120 -8.56 -9.82 3.68
N GLY A 121 -8.38 -10.43 2.52
CA GLY A 121 -7.24 -11.30 2.21
C GLY A 121 -7.57 -12.79 2.07
N GLU A 122 -8.75 -13.26 2.48
CA GLU A 122 -9.23 -14.62 2.18
C GLU A 122 -10.38 -14.56 1.17
N GLY A 123 -10.18 -15.15 -0.02
CA GLY A 123 -11.21 -15.22 -1.07
C GLY A 123 -10.90 -14.39 -2.32
N GLU A 124 -9.90 -13.52 -2.27
CA GLU A 124 -9.26 -12.99 -3.47
C GLU A 124 -8.22 -14.01 -3.91
N ALA A 125 -8.41 -14.65 -5.07
CA ALA A 125 -7.27 -15.21 -5.81
C ALA A 125 -6.17 -14.14 -5.78
N PRO A 126 -4.91 -14.48 -5.44
CA PRO A 126 -3.92 -13.49 -5.05
C PRO A 126 -3.99 -12.36 -6.05
N ALA A 127 -4.39 -11.17 -5.58
CA ALA A 127 -4.21 -9.98 -6.39
C ALA A 127 -2.77 -10.08 -6.89
N PRO A 128 -2.50 -9.93 -8.20
CA PRO A 128 -1.13 -9.89 -8.65
C PRO A 128 -0.43 -8.91 -7.72
N THR A 129 0.66 -9.34 -7.08
CA THR A 129 1.58 -8.43 -6.38
C THR A 129 1.53 -7.13 -7.15
N PRO A 130 1.10 -6.00 -6.54
CA PRO A 130 0.86 -4.78 -7.30
C PRO A 130 2.04 -4.67 -8.24
N ALA A 131 1.75 -4.67 -9.55
CA ALA A 131 2.81 -4.66 -10.54
C ALA A 131 3.78 -3.60 -10.04
N PRO A 132 5.07 -3.95 -9.82
CA PRO A 132 6.01 -3.09 -9.15
C PRO A 132 5.75 -1.67 -9.63
N GLU A 133 5.58 -0.70 -8.72
CA GLU A 133 5.35 0.71 -9.13
C GLU A 133 6.20 0.97 -10.36
N PRO A 134 5.63 1.41 -11.51
CA PRO A 134 6.32 1.35 -12.80
C PRO A 134 7.78 1.81 -12.66
N GLY A 135 8.72 0.87 -12.59
CA GLY A 135 10.12 1.17 -12.28
C GLY A 135 10.83 0.40 -11.15
N ILE A 136 10.18 -0.32 -10.23
CA ILE A 136 10.92 -1.14 -9.22
C ILE A 136 11.18 -2.58 -9.72
N SER A 137 12.36 -3.14 -9.44
CA SER A 137 12.73 -4.49 -9.87
C SER A 137 12.01 -5.57 -9.05
N ALA A 138 11.87 -6.78 -9.62
CA ALA A 138 11.29 -7.92 -8.90
C ALA A 138 12.05 -8.24 -7.60
N ASP A 139 13.38 -8.08 -7.59
CA ASP A 139 14.21 -8.28 -6.40
C ASP A 139 13.89 -7.26 -5.29
N ARG A 140 13.68 -5.98 -5.64
CA ARG A 140 13.26 -4.94 -4.69
C ARG A 140 11.88 -5.25 -4.12
N GLN A 141 10.95 -5.67 -4.98
CA GLN A 141 9.63 -6.10 -4.55
C GLN A 141 9.70 -7.27 -3.57
N GLN A 142 10.55 -8.27 -3.84
CA GLN A 142 10.74 -9.40 -2.95
C GLN A 142 11.24 -8.97 -1.56
N VAL A 143 12.19 -8.03 -1.49
CA VAL A 143 12.68 -7.49 -0.20
C VAL A 143 11.56 -6.80 0.57
N LEU A 144 10.76 -5.97 -0.09
CA LEU A 144 9.62 -5.29 0.52
C LEU A 144 8.58 -6.29 1.05
N ASP A 145 8.25 -7.32 0.26
CA ASP A 145 7.26 -8.33 0.64
C ASP A 145 7.75 -9.16 1.84
N ARG A 146 9.05 -9.50 1.88
CA ARG A 146 9.66 -10.16 3.04
C ARG A 146 9.63 -9.26 4.27
N GLY A 147 9.97 -7.98 4.12
CA GLY A 147 9.86 -6.99 5.20
C GLY A 147 8.44 -6.89 5.77
N ARG A 148 7.42 -6.83 4.90
CA ARG A 148 6.01 -6.81 5.32
C ARG A 148 5.55 -8.10 5.97
N HIS A 149 6.02 -9.25 5.50
CA HIS A 149 5.77 -10.52 6.18
C HIS A 149 6.27 -10.47 7.63
N TRP A 150 7.45 -9.91 7.87
CA TRP A 150 7.99 -9.71 9.22
C TRP A 150 7.09 -8.83 10.10
N VAL A 151 6.62 -7.71 9.55
CA VAL A 151 5.70 -6.79 10.25
C VAL A 151 4.40 -7.48 10.63
N GLN A 152 3.84 -8.29 9.72
CA GLN A 152 2.61 -9.05 9.97
C GLN A 152 2.76 -10.09 11.09
N GLN A 153 3.98 -10.56 11.38
CA GLN A 153 4.21 -11.44 12.53
C GLN A 153 4.13 -10.71 13.88
N GLY A 154 4.16 -9.37 13.89
CA GLY A 154 4.02 -8.57 15.13
C GLY A 154 5.13 -8.82 16.15
N LEU A 155 6.35 -9.12 15.68
CA LEU A 155 7.44 -9.59 16.54
C LEU A 155 7.93 -8.48 17.49
N PRO A 156 8.08 -8.74 18.79
CA PRO A 156 8.71 -7.80 19.71
C PRO A 156 10.19 -7.63 19.36
N TYR A 157 10.73 -6.44 19.63
CA TYR A 157 12.15 -6.19 19.44
C TYR A 157 12.98 -6.94 20.48
N SER A 158 13.98 -7.68 20.02
CA SER A 158 14.98 -8.32 20.87
C SER A 158 16.28 -8.57 20.10
N MET A 159 17.39 -8.18 20.71
CA MET A 159 18.76 -8.49 20.27
C MET A 159 19.18 -9.94 20.57
N GLU A 160 18.29 -10.73 21.19
CA GLU A 160 18.60 -12.09 21.67
C GLU A 160 17.60 -13.14 21.14
N ALA A 161 16.39 -12.71 20.77
CA ALA A 161 15.35 -13.60 20.24
C ALA A 161 15.46 -13.73 18.72
N TYR A 162 14.86 -14.81 18.21
CA TYR A 162 14.89 -15.18 16.82
C TYR A 162 13.50 -15.61 16.35
N ALA A 163 13.21 -15.40 15.07
CA ALA A 163 11.98 -15.81 14.43
C ALA A 163 12.24 -16.30 12.99
N PRO A 164 11.40 -17.20 12.45
CA PRO A 164 11.53 -17.66 11.07
C PRO A 164 11.25 -16.52 10.08
N GLY A 165 12.00 -16.50 8.97
CA GLY A 165 11.59 -15.76 7.78
C GLY A 165 10.47 -16.47 7.01
N PRO A 166 10.01 -15.90 5.87
CA PRO A 166 8.93 -16.49 5.07
C PRO A 166 9.34 -17.74 4.27
N ASP A 167 10.62 -18.11 4.28
CA ASP A 167 11.11 -19.26 3.53
C ASP A 167 10.73 -20.57 4.24
N ALA A 168 10.35 -21.59 3.46
CA ALA A 168 9.85 -22.87 3.98
C ALA A 168 10.88 -23.69 4.79
N ASP A 169 12.16 -23.33 4.74
CA ASP A 169 13.23 -23.99 5.48
C ASP A 169 13.26 -23.63 6.98
N GLY A 170 12.46 -22.64 7.40
CA GLY A 170 12.37 -22.23 8.79
C GLY A 170 13.64 -21.58 9.34
N TYR A 171 14.53 -21.07 8.48
CA TYR A 171 15.74 -20.39 8.93
C TYR A 171 15.39 -19.20 9.84
N GLN A 172 16.10 -19.09 10.96
CA GLN A 172 15.81 -18.16 12.03
C GLN A 172 16.68 -16.90 11.92
N PHE A 173 16.05 -15.73 12.01
CA PHE A 173 16.71 -14.43 12.02
C PHE A 173 16.48 -13.71 13.35
N ARG A 174 17.45 -12.89 13.76
CA ARG A 174 17.37 -12.14 15.02
C ARG A 174 16.25 -11.10 14.96
N THR A 175 15.48 -10.92 16.02
CA THR A 175 14.32 -10.01 16.05
C THR A 175 14.72 -8.56 16.39
N ASP A 176 15.78 -8.06 15.76
CA ASP A 176 16.22 -6.67 15.88
C ASP A 176 16.28 -5.97 14.51
N CYS A 177 16.66 -4.69 14.50
CA CYS A 177 16.67 -3.88 13.27
C CYS A 177 17.49 -4.55 12.16
N SER A 178 18.73 -4.93 12.44
CA SER A 178 19.63 -5.57 11.47
C SER A 178 19.25 -7.01 11.11
N GLY A 179 18.63 -7.74 12.03
CA GLY A 179 18.15 -9.09 11.79
C GLY A 179 16.93 -9.10 10.86
N MET A 180 16.06 -8.08 10.95
CA MET A 180 15.01 -7.85 9.96
C MET A 180 15.61 -7.57 8.57
N ILE A 181 16.65 -6.73 8.47
CA ILE A 181 17.34 -6.50 7.17
C ILE A 181 17.94 -7.80 6.63
N ALA A 182 18.62 -8.58 7.47
CA ALA A 182 19.17 -9.88 7.08
C ALA A 182 18.07 -10.83 6.59
N MET A 183 16.91 -10.83 7.25
CA MET A 183 15.76 -11.62 6.82
C MET A 183 15.22 -11.15 5.47
N ALA A 184 14.95 -9.84 5.32
CA ALA A 184 14.37 -9.27 4.12
C ALA A 184 15.24 -9.51 2.87
N TYR A 185 16.56 -9.49 3.05
CA TYR A 185 17.53 -9.76 1.99
C TYR A 185 18.02 -11.21 1.92
N ASN A 186 17.48 -12.09 2.77
CA ASN A 186 17.87 -13.49 2.89
C ASN A 186 19.39 -13.72 3.09
N LEU A 187 20.02 -12.88 3.91
CA LEU A 187 21.44 -12.94 4.23
C LEU A 187 21.69 -13.95 5.36
N ARG A 188 22.32 -15.07 5.03
CA ARG A 188 22.47 -16.24 5.93
C ARG A 188 23.90 -16.71 6.15
N ASP A 189 24.85 -16.07 5.50
CA ASP A 189 26.27 -16.42 5.60
C ASP A 189 26.88 -16.06 6.96
N GLN A 190 26.27 -15.11 7.68
CA GLN A 190 26.61 -14.77 9.05
C GLN A 190 25.46 -14.01 9.74
N SER A 191 25.63 -13.72 11.03
CA SER A 191 24.74 -12.82 11.76
C SER A 191 25.10 -11.36 11.46
N TYR A 192 24.16 -10.60 10.90
CA TYR A 192 24.36 -9.18 10.60
C TYR A 192 23.98 -8.27 11.75
N SER A 193 24.64 -7.11 11.78
CA SER A 193 24.47 -5.98 12.68
C SER A 193 24.66 -4.70 11.86
N THR A 194 24.26 -3.57 12.40
CA THR A 194 24.56 -2.25 11.81
C THR A 194 26.06 -2.06 11.53
N VAL A 195 26.95 -2.69 12.31
CA VAL A 195 28.41 -2.59 12.15
C VAL A 195 28.92 -3.27 10.87
N ASN A 196 28.40 -4.45 10.52
CA ASN A 196 28.91 -5.28 9.41
C ASN A 196 27.96 -5.36 8.20
N LEU A 197 26.77 -4.75 8.24
CA LEU A 197 25.92 -4.59 7.06
C LEU A 197 26.64 -3.92 5.86
N PRO A 198 27.59 -2.98 6.03
CA PRO A 198 28.36 -2.45 4.90
C PRO A 198 29.20 -3.48 4.11
N GLU A 199 29.34 -4.72 4.59
CA GLU A 199 29.91 -5.81 3.79
C GLU A 199 29.00 -6.23 2.62
N LYS A 200 27.68 -6.02 2.76
CA LYS A 200 26.66 -6.36 1.76
C LYS A 200 26.05 -5.14 1.09
N PHE A 201 26.22 -3.94 1.66
CA PHE A 201 25.62 -2.72 1.17
C PHE A 201 26.67 -1.63 0.96
N HIS A 202 26.48 -0.79 -0.05
CA HIS A 202 27.27 0.43 -0.27
C HIS A 202 26.39 1.66 -0.09
N GLU A 203 26.99 2.76 0.38
CA GLU A 203 26.28 4.02 0.57
C GLU A 203 25.89 4.63 -0.78
N ILE A 204 24.70 5.24 -0.84
CA ILE A 204 24.15 5.92 -2.00
C ILE A 204 23.68 7.34 -1.64
N ASP A 205 23.52 8.20 -2.64
CA ASP A 205 22.94 9.52 -2.43
C ASP A 205 21.44 9.41 -2.11
N LYS A 206 20.93 10.30 -1.25
CA LYS A 206 19.49 10.39 -0.92
C LYS A 206 18.62 10.42 -2.17
N ASN A 207 19.06 11.12 -3.22
CA ASN A 207 18.28 11.29 -4.44
C ASN A 207 18.17 10.01 -5.27
N ASP A 208 19.06 9.05 -5.03
CA ASP A 208 19.11 7.76 -5.70
C ASP A 208 18.26 6.69 -5.01
N LEU A 209 17.70 6.99 -3.84
CA LEU A 209 16.84 6.07 -3.07
C LEU A 209 15.70 5.52 -3.92
N GLN A 210 15.56 4.20 -3.86
CA GLN A 210 14.48 3.43 -4.46
C GLN A 210 13.88 2.50 -3.40
N PRO A 211 12.58 2.17 -3.49
CA PRO A 211 11.97 1.18 -2.62
C PRO A 211 12.81 -0.11 -2.56
N GLY A 212 13.05 -0.59 -1.34
CA GLY A 212 13.92 -1.73 -1.06
C GLY A 212 15.29 -1.33 -0.51
N ASP A 213 15.86 -0.16 -0.86
CA ASP A 213 17.10 0.34 -0.26
C ASP A 213 16.96 0.48 1.27
N ILE A 214 18.08 0.60 1.99
CA ILE A 214 18.07 0.73 3.45
C ILE A 214 18.52 2.12 3.89
N VAL A 215 17.96 2.61 4.99
CA VAL A 215 18.32 3.90 5.61
C VAL A 215 18.72 3.62 7.05
N GLY A 216 19.85 4.15 7.49
CA GLY A 216 20.35 3.85 8.84
C GLY A 216 21.74 4.38 9.13
N ASN A 217 22.19 4.22 10.36
CA ASN A 217 23.60 4.41 10.72
C ASN A 217 24.31 3.07 10.70
N LEU A 218 25.18 2.86 9.72
CA LEU A 218 25.91 1.61 9.52
C LEU A 218 27.42 1.81 9.66
N GLY A 219 28.14 0.71 9.88
CA GLY A 219 29.60 0.67 9.92
C GLY A 219 30.20 0.88 11.31
N PRO A 220 31.53 1.07 11.40
CA PRO A 220 32.23 1.24 12.66
C PRO A 220 31.60 2.33 13.53
N GLY A 221 31.32 2.01 14.80
CA GLY A 221 30.70 2.94 15.75
C GLY A 221 29.17 2.85 15.86
N SER A 222 28.50 2.15 14.94
CA SER A 222 27.04 1.95 14.95
C SER A 222 26.55 0.83 15.89
N ALA A 223 27.40 0.32 16.78
CA ALA A 223 27.02 -0.77 17.68
C ALA A 223 25.99 -0.31 18.74
N GLY A 224 25.12 -1.23 19.15
CA GLY A 224 24.12 -0.98 20.19
C GLY A 224 23.20 0.19 19.84
N ALA A 225 23.02 1.11 20.79
CA ALA A 225 22.12 2.27 20.63
C ALA A 225 22.59 3.31 19.60
N ASN A 226 23.81 3.19 19.08
CA ASN A 226 24.35 4.12 18.08
C ASN A 226 23.93 3.77 16.65
N GLY A 227 23.35 2.59 16.44
CA GLY A 227 22.88 2.13 15.14
C GLY A 227 21.37 1.92 15.13
N HIS A 228 20.78 2.20 13.98
CA HIS A 228 19.44 1.75 13.62
C HIS A 228 19.39 1.64 12.10
N VAL A 229 18.54 0.76 11.59
CA VAL A 229 18.40 0.54 10.16
C VAL A 229 16.97 0.12 9.82
N VAL A 230 16.47 0.65 8.72
CA VAL A 230 15.12 0.41 8.19
C VAL A 230 15.19 0.12 6.70
N ILE A 231 14.15 -0.50 6.14
CA ILE A 231 13.95 -0.57 4.70
C ILE A 231 13.16 0.67 4.27
N PHE A 232 13.64 1.36 3.25
CA PHE A 232 12.94 2.46 2.58
C PHE A 232 11.85 1.90 1.67
N ASN A 233 10.60 2.29 1.92
CA ASN A 233 9.42 1.88 1.16
C ASN A 233 8.79 3.06 0.39
N GLY A 234 9.64 3.95 -0.15
CA GLY A 234 9.19 5.07 -0.97
C GLY A 234 9.04 6.40 -0.22
N TRP A 235 9.10 7.50 -0.97
CA TRP A 235 8.79 8.84 -0.49
C TRP A 235 7.27 9.01 -0.38
N THR A 236 6.80 9.79 0.60
CA THR A 236 5.37 10.08 0.74
C THR A 236 4.82 10.98 -0.37
N ASP A 237 5.71 11.77 -0.99
CA ASP A 237 5.41 12.69 -2.08
C ASP A 237 6.69 13.11 -2.83
N GLU A 238 6.52 13.93 -3.88
CA GLU A 238 7.61 14.41 -4.74
C GLU A 238 8.61 15.35 -4.03
N SER A 239 8.30 15.87 -2.83
CA SER A 239 9.22 16.73 -2.06
C SER A 239 10.44 15.95 -1.54
N LYS A 240 10.34 14.62 -1.48
CA LYS A 240 11.38 13.72 -0.95
C LYS A 240 11.86 14.14 0.45
N THR A 241 10.93 14.55 1.31
CA THR A 241 11.23 14.96 2.70
C THR A 241 10.87 13.89 3.71
N THR A 242 9.74 13.20 3.48
CA THR A 242 9.21 12.16 4.35
C THR A 242 9.10 10.86 3.57
N PHE A 243 9.42 9.73 4.21
CA PHE A 243 9.45 8.41 3.58
C PHE A 243 8.76 7.36 4.45
N HIS A 244 8.29 6.29 3.80
CA HIS A 244 7.74 5.11 4.47
C HIS A 244 8.86 4.16 4.88
N THR A 245 8.76 3.60 6.08
CA THR A 245 9.70 2.63 6.64
C THR A 245 9.04 1.27 6.79
N ILE A 246 9.83 0.21 6.62
CA ILE A 246 9.55 -1.11 7.20
C ILE A 246 10.69 -1.36 8.19
N GLU A 247 10.38 -1.58 9.48
CA GLU A 247 11.41 -1.67 10.51
C GLU A 247 11.08 -2.61 11.66
N GLN A 248 12.14 -3.05 12.34
CA GLN A 248 12.08 -3.68 13.66
C GLN A 248 12.73 -2.70 14.65
N ALA A 249 11.92 -1.99 15.43
CA ALA A 249 12.39 -0.88 16.26
C ALA A 249 12.30 -1.17 17.77
N GLY A 250 13.33 -0.75 18.52
CA GLY A 250 13.36 -0.90 19.97
C GLY A 250 12.16 -0.20 20.63
N GLY A 251 11.49 -0.89 21.55
CA GLY A 251 10.31 -0.36 22.25
C GLY A 251 9.02 -0.33 21.44
N VAL A 252 9.06 -0.70 20.15
CA VAL A 252 7.88 -0.73 19.26
C VAL A 252 7.64 -2.14 18.71
N GLY A 253 8.68 -2.83 18.26
CA GLY A 253 8.56 -4.12 17.56
C GLY A 253 8.62 -3.97 16.04
N ALA A 254 8.12 -4.97 15.32
CA ALA A 254 7.99 -4.94 13.87
C ALA A 254 6.86 -3.98 13.47
N THR A 255 7.15 -2.98 12.62
CA THR A 255 6.17 -1.95 12.25
C THR A 255 6.48 -1.31 10.89
N GLU A 256 5.47 -0.64 10.32
CA GLU A 256 5.63 0.34 9.26
C GLU A 256 5.24 1.72 9.79
N ARG A 257 5.99 2.76 9.43
CA ARG A 257 5.66 4.15 9.78
C ARG A 257 6.23 5.11 8.75
N THR A 258 6.02 6.40 8.98
CA THR A 258 6.71 7.47 8.23
C THR A 258 7.85 8.05 9.06
N ALA A 259 8.90 8.50 8.37
CA ALA A 259 10.03 9.21 8.95
C ALA A 259 10.42 10.41 8.09
N THR A 260 10.83 11.52 8.72
CA THR A 260 11.36 12.69 8.01
C THR A 260 12.88 12.57 7.87
N TRP A 261 13.39 12.63 6.64
CA TRP A 261 14.81 12.53 6.36
C TRP A 261 15.63 13.56 7.16
N GLY A 262 16.67 13.10 7.84
CA GLY A 262 17.56 13.93 8.65
C GLY A 262 16.97 14.47 9.96
N ALA A 263 15.75 14.08 10.33
CA ALA A 263 15.14 14.50 11.60
C ALA A 263 15.67 13.73 12.81
N ASP A 264 16.18 12.52 12.60
CA ASP A 264 16.73 11.66 13.65
C ASP A 264 18.20 11.37 13.40
N PHE A 265 18.89 10.88 14.43
CA PHE A 265 20.32 10.57 14.33
C PHE A 265 20.61 9.44 13.31
N TRP A 266 19.63 8.58 13.00
CA TRP A 266 19.81 7.38 12.17
C TRP A 266 19.37 7.54 10.72
N ASN A 267 18.62 8.58 10.36
CA ASN A 267 17.99 8.70 9.03
C ASN A 267 18.70 9.71 8.11
N GLN A 268 20.03 9.67 8.15
CA GLN A 268 20.90 10.61 7.43
C GLN A 268 21.71 9.95 6.30
N HIS A 269 21.77 8.61 6.28
CA HIS A 269 22.54 7.83 5.32
C HIS A 269 21.66 6.76 4.68
N ALA A 270 21.86 6.52 3.38
CA ALA A 270 21.15 5.54 2.59
C ALA A 270 22.14 4.54 1.98
N TYR A 271 21.73 3.28 1.85
CA TYR A 271 22.58 2.22 1.31
C TYR A 271 21.79 1.30 0.40
N ARG A 272 22.49 0.75 -0.59
CA ARG A 272 21.97 -0.22 -1.57
C ARG A 272 22.75 -1.52 -1.51
N LEU A 273 22.07 -2.64 -1.73
CA LEU A 273 22.71 -3.95 -1.78
C LEU A 273 23.76 -3.99 -2.89
N ASN A 274 24.90 -4.61 -2.61
CA ASN A 274 25.96 -4.79 -3.58
C ASN A 274 25.50 -5.68 -4.74
N GLY A 275 25.62 -5.17 -5.98
CA GLY A 275 25.19 -5.86 -7.19
C GLY A 275 23.78 -5.49 -7.69
N TRP A 276 23.10 -4.54 -7.03
CA TRP A 276 21.85 -3.92 -7.49
C TRP A 276 22.04 -2.61 -8.25
#